data_AF-A0A3A0G067-F1
#
_entry.id   AF-A0A3A0G067-F1
#
_cell.length_a   1.000
_cell.length_b   1.000
_cell.length_c   1.000
_cell.angle_alpha   90.00
_cell.angle_beta   90.00
_cell.angle_gamma   90.00
#
_symmetry.space_group_name_H-M   'P 1'
#
loop_
_entity.id
_entity.type
_entity.pdbx_description
1 polymer ?
#
loop_
_entity_poly.entity_id
_entity_poly.type
_entity_poly.pdbx_seq_one_letter_code
_entity_poly.pdbx_strand_id
1 'polypeptide(L)'
;MHYARVLRLPQYFRNLQRLGEIITVLVKHGFGDLVDRLDLFKYLETPLRLVKPAVSGQRRAAADFGERIRLVCEELGPTFIKLAQLISTRPNLFPEGIIRELRKLQDQVPPFPLTEAREIVQRELGATIESIFSSLEPLPLGSASVAQVH
;
A
#
# COMPACT_ATOMS: atom_id res chain seq x y z
N MET A 1 -24.48 34.59 23.45
CA MET A 1 -23.35 33.76 23.94
C MET A 1 -23.73 32.30 23.84
N HIS A 2 -23.22 31.55 22.85
CA HIS A 2 -23.37 30.10 22.80
C HIS A 2 -22.04 29.48 22.34
N TYR A 3 -21.37 28.81 23.27
CA TYR A 3 -20.22 27.93 22.99
C TYR A 3 -20.75 26.55 22.60
N ALA A 4 -20.51 26.13 21.36
CA ALA A 4 -20.64 24.72 20.96
C ALA A 4 -19.25 24.14 20.72
N ARG A 5 -18.69 23.48 21.74
CA ARG A 5 -17.50 22.63 21.62
C ARG A 5 -17.96 21.28 21.09
N VAL A 6 -17.85 21.07 19.79
CA VAL A 6 -18.03 19.74 19.18
C VAL A 6 -16.76 18.93 19.42
N LEU A 7 -16.79 18.08 20.44
CA LEU A 7 -15.76 17.07 20.70
C LEU A 7 -15.78 16.03 19.58
N ARG A 8 -14.82 16.11 18.65
CA ARG A 8 -14.53 15.06 17.64
C ARG A 8 -13.88 13.84 18.31
N LEU A 9 -14.62 13.08 19.11
CA LEU A 9 -14.11 11.90 19.81
C LEU A 9 -14.05 10.58 19.00
N PRO A 10 -14.94 10.26 18.04
CA PRO A 10 -14.98 8.91 17.45
C PRO A 10 -13.82 8.60 16.48
N GLN A 11 -13.21 9.60 15.86
CA GLN A 11 -12.08 9.40 14.93
C GLN A 11 -10.79 8.98 15.67
N TYR A 12 -10.60 9.47 16.90
CA TYR A 12 -9.38 9.27 17.67
C TYR A 12 -9.22 7.81 18.12
N PHE A 13 -10.32 7.17 18.55
CA PHE A 13 -10.33 5.76 18.95
C PHE A 13 -10.04 4.82 17.78
N ARG A 14 -10.59 5.10 16.58
CA ARG A 14 -10.31 4.33 15.36
C ARG A 14 -8.82 4.39 14.96
N ASN A 15 -8.18 5.54 15.18
CA ASN A 15 -6.75 5.71 14.89
C ASN A 15 -5.87 4.87 15.83
N LEU A 16 -6.27 4.70 17.09
CA LEU A 16 -5.52 3.88 18.06
C LEU A 16 -5.64 2.38 17.75
N GLN A 17 -6.83 1.91 17.34
CA GLN A 17 -7.01 0.54 16.88
C GLN A 17 -6.10 0.24 15.67
N ARG A 18 -6.06 1.17 14.71
CA ARG A 18 -5.18 1.06 13.53
C ARG A 18 -3.70 1.09 13.90
N LEU A 19 -3.31 1.87 14.90
CA LEU A 19 -1.93 1.89 15.39
C LEU A 19 -1.52 0.54 15.99
N GLY A 20 -2.39 -0.08 16.78
CA GLY A 20 -2.15 -1.43 17.33
C GLY A 20 -1.98 -2.49 16.23
N GLU A 21 -2.78 -2.42 15.17
CA GLU A 21 -2.63 -3.28 13.98
C GLU A 21 -1.26 -3.06 13.31
N ILE A 22 -0.87 -1.81 13.07
CA ILE A 22 0.43 -1.48 12.47
C ILE A 22 1.58 -2.06 13.30
N ILE A 23 1.54 -1.85 14.61
CA ILE A 23 2.56 -2.36 15.53
C ILE A 23 2.61 -3.90 15.50
N THR A 24 1.45 -4.55 15.51
CA THR A 24 1.36 -6.02 15.45
C THR A 24 2.01 -6.57 14.19
N VAL A 25 1.74 -5.97 13.03
CA VAL A 25 2.32 -6.37 11.75
C VAL A 25 3.84 -6.13 11.74
N LEU A 26 4.32 -5.00 12.27
CA LEU A 26 5.76 -4.72 12.41
C LEU A 26 6.46 -5.82 13.22
N VAL A 27 5.91 -6.19 14.38
CA VAL A 27 6.46 -7.26 15.23
C VAL A 27 6.46 -8.61 14.50
N LYS A 28 5.35 -8.96 13.84
CA LYS A 28 5.20 -10.21 13.07
C LYS A 28 6.26 -10.38 11.98
N HIS A 29 6.70 -9.27 11.37
CA HIS A 29 7.77 -9.22 10.35
C HIS A 29 9.15 -8.90 10.93
N GLY A 30 9.33 -9.04 12.24
CA GLY A 30 10.63 -9.00 12.92
C GLY A 30 11.12 -7.60 13.29
N PHE A 31 10.29 -6.56 13.19
CA PHE A 31 10.64 -5.20 13.60
C PHE A 31 10.35 -4.95 15.09
N GLY A 32 10.34 -6.01 15.91
CA GLY A 32 10.08 -5.92 17.35
C GLY A 32 11.05 -4.99 18.07
N ASP A 33 12.34 -5.07 17.77
CA ASP A 33 13.36 -4.20 18.38
C ASP A 33 13.15 -2.72 18.05
N LEU A 34 12.66 -2.42 16.84
CA LEU A 34 12.33 -1.05 16.44
C LEU A 34 11.12 -0.52 17.22
N VAL A 35 10.10 -1.37 17.39
CA VAL A 35 8.89 -1.03 18.16
C VAL A 35 9.25 -0.80 19.64
N ASP A 36 10.15 -1.62 20.20
CA ASP A 36 10.65 -1.49 21.56
C ASP A 36 11.37 -0.15 21.78
N ARG A 37 12.32 0.17 20.88
CA ARG A 37 13.09 1.43 20.94
C ARG A 37 12.24 2.69 20.86
N LEU A 38 11.07 2.60 20.23
CA LEU A 38 10.13 3.71 20.09
C LEU A 38 9.07 3.74 21.21
N ASP A 39 9.14 2.81 22.18
CA ASP A 39 8.17 2.66 23.27
C ASP A 39 6.71 2.59 22.76
N LEU A 40 6.52 1.89 21.64
CA LEU A 40 5.21 1.80 20.98
C LEU A 40 4.35 0.66 21.51
N PHE A 41 4.92 -0.28 22.26
CA PHE A 41 4.18 -1.42 22.82
C PHE A 41 3.04 -1.02 23.76
N LYS A 42 3.10 0.16 24.37
CA LYS A 42 2.01 0.71 25.20
C LYS A 42 0.68 0.94 24.46
N TYR A 43 0.71 0.98 23.12
CA TYR A 43 -0.48 1.14 22.28
C TYR A 43 -1.08 -0.19 21.83
N LEU A 44 -0.50 -1.32 22.24
CA LEU A 44 -1.10 -2.63 22.03
C LEU A 44 -2.06 -2.96 23.17
N GLU A 45 -3.30 -3.24 22.82
CA GLU A 45 -4.29 -3.78 23.76
C GLU A 45 -4.00 -5.25 24.12
N THR A 46 -3.24 -5.95 23.27
CA THR A 46 -2.90 -7.36 23.42
C THR A 46 -1.47 -7.55 23.96
N PRO A 47 -1.27 -8.40 24.98
CA PRO A 47 0.08 -8.72 25.46
C PRO A 47 0.83 -9.49 24.37
N LEU A 48 1.97 -8.95 23.92
CA LEU A 48 2.83 -9.53 22.88
C LEU A 48 3.26 -10.97 23.16
N ARG A 49 3.20 -11.43 24.42
CA ARG A 49 3.38 -12.84 24.77
C ARG A 49 2.43 -13.79 24.03
N LEU A 50 1.23 -13.30 23.66
CA LEU A 50 0.23 -14.04 22.87
C LEU A 50 0.45 -13.89 21.36
N VAL A 51 1.04 -12.77 20.94
CA VAL A 51 1.65 -12.63 19.61
C VAL A 51 2.94 -13.44 19.69
N LYS A 52 2.82 -14.78 19.73
CA LYS A 52 3.96 -15.67 19.54
C LYS A 52 4.70 -15.07 18.35
N PRO A 53 5.90 -14.52 18.55
CA PRO A 53 6.64 -14.19 17.38
C PRO A 53 6.78 -15.55 16.72
N ALA A 54 6.53 -15.62 15.42
CA ALA A 54 7.07 -16.73 14.66
C ALA A 54 8.60 -16.57 14.71
N VAL A 55 9.18 -16.73 15.91
CA VAL A 55 10.52 -17.20 16.19
C VAL A 55 10.48 -18.71 15.97
N SER A 56 9.93 -19.12 14.83
CA SER A 56 10.43 -20.31 14.17
C SER A 56 11.82 -19.93 13.69
N GLY A 57 12.77 -20.16 14.59
CA GLY A 57 14.18 -20.03 14.33
C GLY A 57 14.55 -20.66 12.98
N GLN A 58 15.57 -20.08 12.38
CA GLN A 58 16.33 -20.61 11.25
C GLN A 58 15.76 -20.45 9.83
N ARG A 59 14.46 -20.18 9.58
CA ARG A 59 13.97 -19.95 8.19
C ARG A 59 13.86 -18.49 7.74
N ARG A 60 13.76 -17.52 8.65
CA ARG A 60 13.65 -16.07 8.32
C ARG A 60 14.96 -15.28 8.40
N ALA A 61 16.04 -15.90 8.87
CA ALA A 61 17.37 -15.29 8.83
C ALA A 61 17.90 -15.06 7.39
N ALA A 62 17.21 -15.60 6.38
CA ALA A 62 17.54 -15.45 4.96
C ALA A 62 16.71 -14.40 4.21
N ALA A 63 15.64 -13.85 4.81
CA ALA A 63 14.87 -12.78 4.17
C ALA A 63 15.64 -11.46 4.31
N ASP A 64 16.03 -10.86 3.18
CA ASP A 64 16.72 -9.56 3.14
C ASP A 64 15.84 -8.50 3.84
N PHE A 65 16.48 -7.49 4.45
CA PHE A 65 15.80 -6.41 5.17
C PHE A 65 14.72 -5.74 4.30
N GLY A 66 14.99 -5.57 3.01
CA GLY A 66 14.02 -5.05 2.04
C GLY A 66 12.77 -5.91 1.86
N GLU A 67 12.90 -7.25 1.93
CA GLU A 67 11.79 -8.16 1.75
C GLU A 67 10.82 -8.05 2.93
N ARG A 68 11.36 -7.93 4.14
CA ARG A 68 10.56 -7.74 5.36
C ARG A 68 9.76 -6.43 5.31
N ILE A 69 10.34 -5.35 4.77
CA ILE A 69 9.61 -4.09 4.54
C ILE A 69 8.49 -4.30 3.52
N ARG A 70 8.78 -4.97 2.40
CA ARG A 70 7.78 -5.29 1.36
C ARG A 70 6.58 -6.04 1.96
N LEU A 71 6.83 -7.09 2.74
CA LEU A 71 5.80 -7.91 3.39
C LEU A 71 4.97 -7.12 4.41
N VAL A 72 5.59 -6.19 5.15
CA VAL A 72 4.85 -5.26 6.03
C VAL A 72 3.90 -4.39 5.19
N CYS A 73 4.38 -3.83 4.08
CA CYS A 73 3.55 -2.99 3.21
C CYS A 73 2.38 -3.75 2.60
N GLU A 74 2.58 -4.99 2.17
CA GLU A 74 1.51 -5.87 1.66
C GLU A 74 0.45 -6.17 2.72
N GLU A 75 0.86 -6.54 3.93
CA GLU A 75 -0.06 -6.90 5.01
C GLU A 75 -0.83 -5.68 5.56
N LEU A 76 -0.20 -4.51 5.62
CA LEU A 76 -0.89 -3.27 6.01
C LEU A 76 -1.80 -2.71 4.91
N GLY A 77 -1.69 -3.23 3.69
CA GLY A 77 -2.65 -3.02 2.62
C GLY A 77 -2.42 -1.77 1.76
N PRO A 78 -3.44 -1.33 1.00
CA PRO A 78 -3.28 -0.44 -0.15
C PRO A 78 -2.57 0.89 0.13
N THR A 79 -2.76 1.48 1.30
CA THR A 79 -2.09 2.73 1.67
C THR A 79 -0.58 2.56 1.77
N PHE A 80 -0.12 1.45 2.38
CA PHE A 80 1.31 1.17 2.53
C PHE A 80 1.94 0.65 1.23
N ILE A 81 1.17 -0.06 0.40
CA ILE A 81 1.58 -0.41 -0.97
C ILE A 81 1.86 0.87 -1.78
N LYS A 82 0.95 1.85 -1.77
CA LYS A 82 1.15 3.13 -2.46
C LYS A 82 2.37 3.91 -1.95
N LEU A 83 2.60 3.90 -0.64
CA LEU A 83 3.79 4.50 -0.06
C LEU A 83 5.08 3.80 -0.54
N ALA A 84 5.08 2.47 -0.54
CA ALA A 84 6.21 1.69 -1.05
C ALA A 84 6.48 1.93 -2.53
N GLN A 85 5.42 2.02 -3.34
CA GLN A 85 5.51 2.39 -4.75
C GLN A 85 6.14 3.77 -4.93
N LEU A 86 5.71 4.77 -4.15
CA LEU A 86 6.30 6.11 -4.19
C LEU A 86 7.80 6.07 -3.85
N ILE A 87 8.17 5.34 -2.79
CA ILE A 87 9.57 5.18 -2.36
C ILE A 87 10.41 4.50 -3.45
N SER A 88 9.88 3.47 -4.11
CA SER A 88 10.65 2.70 -5.10
C SER A 88 11.01 3.50 -6.37
N THR A 89 10.36 4.65 -6.60
CA THR A 89 10.71 5.59 -7.68
C THR A 89 11.91 6.49 -7.34
N ARG A 90 12.41 6.45 -6.10
CA ARG A 90 13.53 7.28 -5.61
C ARG A 90 14.75 6.42 -5.23
N PRO A 91 15.41 5.75 -6.21
CA PRO A 91 16.49 4.79 -5.95
C PRO A 91 17.71 5.39 -5.24
N ASN A 92 17.90 6.70 -5.31
CA ASN A 92 19.05 7.39 -4.70
C ASN A 92 18.85 7.71 -3.20
N LEU A 93 17.67 7.48 -2.63
CA LEU A 93 17.34 7.83 -1.24
C LEU A 93 17.36 6.64 -0.27
N PHE A 94 17.31 5.41 -0.79
CA PHE A 94 17.20 4.21 0.02
C PHE A 94 18.18 3.14 -0.47
N PRO A 95 18.64 2.24 0.42
CA PRO A 95 19.48 1.10 0.04
C PRO A 95 18.88 0.29 -1.11
N GLU A 96 19.73 -0.18 -2.02
CA GLU A 96 19.31 -0.91 -3.23
C GLU A 96 18.45 -2.14 -2.91
N GLY A 97 18.78 -2.88 -1.85
CA GLY A 97 18.01 -4.04 -1.41
C GLY A 97 16.56 -3.72 -1.07
N ILE A 98 16.29 -2.53 -0.50
CA ILE A 98 14.92 -2.06 -0.21
C ILE A 98 14.23 -1.70 -1.52
N ILE A 99 14.88 -0.89 -2.36
CA ILE A 99 14.28 -0.43 -3.63
C ILE A 99 13.91 -1.61 -4.52
N ARG A 100 14.79 -2.61 -4.63
CA ARG A 100 14.58 -3.83 -5.41
C ARG A 100 13.33 -4.58 -4.94
N GLU A 101 13.13 -4.71 -3.63
CA GLU A 101 11.96 -5.38 -3.07
C GLU A 101 10.69 -4.55 -3.23
N LEU A 102 10.74 -3.24 -2.96
CA LEU A 102 9.56 -2.38 -3.09
C LEU A 102 9.11 -2.21 -4.55
N ARG A 103 10.01 -2.32 -5.54
CA ARG A 103 9.64 -2.34 -6.96
C ARG A 103 8.73 -3.51 -7.33
N LYS A 104 8.78 -4.63 -6.59
CA LYS A 104 7.87 -5.76 -6.80
C LYS A 104 6.41 -5.43 -6.47
N LEU A 105 6.18 -4.35 -5.71
CA LEU A 105 4.84 -3.85 -5.38
C LEU A 105 4.27 -2.89 -6.42
N GLN A 106 5.03 -2.58 -7.49
CA GLN A 106 4.50 -1.78 -8.58
C GLN A 106 3.43 -2.58 -9.32
N ASP A 107 2.26 -1.98 -9.49
CA ASP A 107 1.17 -2.57 -10.29
C ASP A 107 1.66 -2.71 -11.74
N GLN A 108 1.87 -3.95 -12.18
CA GLN A 108 2.06 -4.28 -13.60
C GLN A 108 0.80 -4.97 -14.09
N VAL A 109 -0.26 -4.18 -14.26
CA VAL A 109 -1.51 -4.70 -14.82
C VAL A 109 -1.39 -4.64 -16.34
N PRO A 110 -1.52 -5.77 -17.06
CA PRO A 110 -1.56 -5.72 -18.52
C PRO A 110 -2.75 -4.89 -18.96
N PRO A 111 -2.63 -4.08 -20.02
CA PRO A 111 -3.78 -3.38 -20.57
C PRO A 111 -4.79 -4.39 -21.12
N PHE A 112 -6.06 -4.02 -21.05
CA PHE A 112 -7.13 -4.74 -21.72
C PHE A 112 -7.26 -4.29 -23.19
N PRO A 113 -7.90 -5.09 -24.07
CA PRO A 113 -7.96 -4.81 -25.50
C PRO A 113 -8.57 -3.44 -25.82
N LEU A 114 -8.05 -2.78 -26.87
CA LEU A 114 -8.57 -1.49 -27.34
C LEU A 114 -10.08 -1.54 -27.65
N THR A 115 -10.59 -2.68 -28.13
CA THR A 115 -12.02 -2.87 -28.43
C THR A 115 -12.89 -2.66 -27.19
N GLU A 116 -12.47 -3.22 -26.05
CA GLU A 116 -13.17 -3.04 -24.78
C GLU A 116 -13.07 -1.57 -24.30
N ALA A 117 -11.92 -0.92 -24.51
CA ALA A 117 -11.77 0.51 -24.21
C ALA A 117 -12.72 1.37 -25.05
N ARG A 118 -12.86 1.04 -26.34
CA ARG A 118 -13.80 1.73 -27.23
C ARG A 118 -15.23 1.56 -26.76
N GLU A 119 -15.64 0.34 -26.43
CA GLU A 119 -16.99 0.05 -25.95
C GLU A 119 -17.34 0.80 -24.66
N ILE A 120 -16.42 0.85 -23.70
CA ILE A 120 -16.63 1.58 -22.44
C ILE A 120 -16.82 3.07 -22.74
N VAL A 121 -15.93 3.70 -23.50
CA VAL A 121 -16.02 5.13 -23.83
C VAL A 121 -17.30 5.45 -24.59
N GLN A 122 -17.66 4.63 -25.60
CA GLN A 122 -18.88 4.85 -26.38
C GLN A 122 -20.14 4.68 -25.52
N ARG A 123 -20.16 3.73 -24.59
CA ARG A 123 -21.27 3.50 -23.66
C ARG A 123 -21.45 4.67 -22.69
N GLU A 124 -20.35 5.17 -22.11
CA GLU A 124 -20.39 6.26 -21.13
C GLU A 124 -20.67 7.63 -21.78
N LEU A 125 -20.22 7.84 -23.02
CA LEU A 125 -20.40 9.13 -23.73
C LEU A 125 -21.59 9.14 -24.71
N GLY A 126 -22.17 7.99 -25.03
CA GLY A 126 -23.35 7.87 -25.90
C GLY A 126 -23.09 8.18 -27.37
N ALA A 127 -21.84 8.21 -27.82
CA ALA A 127 -21.45 8.49 -29.21
C ALA A 127 -20.18 7.72 -29.60
N THR A 128 -19.92 7.62 -30.91
CA THR A 128 -18.71 6.94 -31.40
C THR A 128 -17.46 7.76 -31.09
N ILE A 129 -16.34 7.09 -30.86
CA ILE A 129 -15.07 7.75 -30.53
C ILE A 129 -14.64 8.70 -31.64
N GLU A 130 -14.83 8.30 -32.89
CA GLU A 130 -14.48 9.05 -34.09
C GLU A 130 -15.32 10.34 -34.23
N SER A 131 -16.46 10.42 -33.54
CA SER A 131 -17.29 11.64 -33.52
C SER A 131 -16.89 12.64 -32.44
N ILE A 132 -16.19 12.18 -31.39
CA ILE A 132 -15.82 13.00 -30.22
C ILE A 132 -14.34 13.41 -30.28
N PHE A 133 -13.46 12.50 -30.68
CA PHE A 133 -12.01 12.68 -30.66
C PHE A 133 -11.44 12.70 -32.08
N SER A 134 -10.46 13.56 -32.33
CA SER A 134 -9.75 13.61 -33.62
C SER A 134 -8.86 12.39 -33.87
N SER A 135 -8.35 11.77 -32.80
CA SER A 135 -7.51 10.57 -32.87
C SER A 135 -7.52 9.83 -31.52
N LEU A 136 -7.28 8.52 -31.57
CA LEU A 136 -7.07 7.66 -30.39
C LEU A 136 -5.84 6.79 -30.63
N GLU A 137 -4.89 6.79 -29.70
CA GLU A 137 -3.70 5.93 -29.77
C GLU A 137 -4.08 4.47 -29.46
N PRO A 138 -3.85 3.53 -30.41
CA PRO A 138 -4.19 2.12 -30.20
C PRO A 138 -3.39 1.48 -29.06
N LEU A 139 -2.15 1.92 -28.85
CA LEU A 139 -1.27 1.43 -27.80
C LEU A 139 -1.45 2.24 -26.51
N PRO A 140 -1.88 1.63 -25.41
CA PRO A 140 -2.03 2.36 -24.15
C PRO A 140 -0.67 2.86 -23.65
N LEU A 141 -0.64 4.12 -23.20
CA LEU A 141 0.51 4.74 -22.53
C LEU A 141 0.84 4.07 -21.20
N GLY A 142 -0.17 3.48 -20.54
CA GLY A 142 0.01 2.73 -19.30
C GLY A 142 -1.30 2.14 -18.78
N SER A 143 -1.19 1.19 -17.87
CA SER A 143 -2.32 0.55 -17.19
C SER A 143 -2.06 0.49 -15.69
N ALA A 144 -3.13 0.63 -14.91
CA ALA A 144 -3.16 0.61 -13.46
C ALA A 144 -4.33 -0.28 -12.99
N SER A 145 -4.39 -0.54 -11.69
CA SER A 145 -5.37 -1.46 -11.08
C SER A 145 -6.85 -1.24 -11.41
N VAL A 146 -7.25 -0.06 -11.86
CA VAL A 146 -8.66 0.26 -12.18
C VAL A 146 -8.87 0.98 -13.51
N ALA A 147 -7.80 1.27 -14.26
CA ALA A 147 -7.88 2.07 -15.48
C ALA A 147 -6.63 1.88 -16.35
N GLN A 148 -6.76 2.19 -17.64
CA GLN A 148 -5.63 2.39 -18.55
C GLN A 148 -5.72 3.74 -19.24
N VAL A 149 -4.58 4.27 -19.66
CA VAL A 149 -4.43 5.56 -20.32
C VAL A 149 -4.07 5.31 -21.78
N HIS A 150 -4.84 5.92 -22.68
CA HIS A 150 -4.58 6.01 -24.11
C HIS A 150 -4.29 7.47 -24.48
#